data_AF-T1C1U4-F1
#
_entry.id   AF-T1C1U4-F1
#
_cell.length_a   1.000
_cell.length_b   1.000
_cell.length_c   1.000
_cell.angle_alpha   90.00
_cell.angle_beta   90.00
_cell.angle_gamma   90.00
#
_symmetry.space_group_name_H-M   'P 1'
#
loop_
_entity.id
_entity.type
_entity.pdbx_description
1 polymer ?
#
loop_
_entity_poly.entity_id
_entity_poly.type
_entity_poly.pdbx_seq_one_letter_code
_entity_poly.pdbx_strand_id
1 'polypeptide(L)'
;MDKDRQYKWWIKAISGADEVQARRFAAAIALELGHGGVSRVVELTGMSHLTIDKGIKELKNTEKLEVPKRLRSPGGGRKRIEDKDPGIIADLEKIWMRILQATT
;
A
#
# COMPACT_ATOMS: atom_id res chain seq x y z
N MET A 1 7.52 -5.21 30.02
CA MET A 1 7.82 -6.43 29.23
C MET A 1 7.72 -6.03 27.77
N ASP A 2 8.85 -6.03 27.06
CA ASP A 2 8.99 -5.57 25.67
C ASP A 2 8.28 -6.55 24.72
N LYS A 3 6.94 -6.44 24.65
CA LYS A 3 6.07 -7.32 23.86
C LYS A 3 6.35 -7.21 22.36
N ASP A 4 6.99 -6.13 21.92
CA ASP A 4 7.31 -5.88 20.51
C ASP A 4 8.40 -6.83 20.00
N ARG A 5 9.26 -7.34 20.90
CA ARG A 5 10.29 -8.33 20.57
C ARG A 5 9.70 -9.65 20.06
N GLN A 6 8.51 -10.03 20.53
CA GLN A 6 7.81 -11.26 20.11
C GLN A 6 7.32 -11.18 18.65
N TYR A 7 7.00 -9.98 18.17
CA TYR A 7 6.39 -9.76 16.85
C TYR A 7 7.39 -9.33 15.77
N LYS A 8 8.66 -9.17 16.14
CA LYS A 8 9.72 -8.61 15.28
C LYS A 8 9.83 -9.29 13.92
N TRP A 9 9.85 -10.62 13.87
CA TRP A 9 10.01 -11.36 12.61
C TRP A 9 8.77 -11.28 11.73
N TRP A 10 7.59 -11.25 12.34
CA TRP A 10 6.34 -11.07 11.60
C TRP A 10 6.24 -9.67 10.98
N ILE A 11 6.53 -8.62 11.75
CA ILE A 11 6.56 -7.24 11.23
C ILE A 11 7.58 -7.14 10.08
N LYS A 12 8.75 -7.76 10.24
CA LYS A 12 9.75 -7.85 9.17
C LYS A 12 9.21 -8.57 7.93
N ALA A 13 8.48 -9.65 8.08
CA ALA A 13 7.88 -10.36 6.95
C ALA A 13 6.81 -9.50 6.24
N ILE A 14 5.91 -8.83 6.98
CA ILE A 14 4.93 -7.90 6.42
C ILE A 14 5.59 -6.76 5.64
N SER A 15 6.71 -6.24 6.12
CA SER A 15 7.41 -5.12 5.46
C SER A 15 7.90 -5.44 4.04
N GLY A 16 8.11 -6.73 3.72
CA GLY A 16 8.49 -7.18 2.38
C GLY A 16 7.32 -7.74 1.55
N ALA A 17 6.11 -7.78 2.11
CA ALA A 17 4.94 -8.31 1.45
C ALA A 17 4.30 -7.27 0.53
N ASP A 18 3.60 -7.75 -0.50
CA ASP A 18 2.77 -6.87 -1.32
C ASP A 18 1.53 -6.36 -0.55
N GLU A 19 0.80 -5.39 -1.09
CA GLU A 19 -0.33 -4.75 -0.39
C GLU A 19 -1.44 -5.74 0.01
N VAL A 20 -1.71 -6.74 -0.83
CA VAL A 20 -2.77 -7.73 -0.58
C VAL A 20 -2.29 -8.76 0.44
N GLN A 21 -1.06 -9.24 0.30
CA GLN A 21 -0.42 -10.15 1.23
C GLN A 21 -0.31 -9.51 2.63
N ALA A 22 0.23 -8.30 2.71
CA ALA A 22 0.38 -7.55 3.96
C ALA A 22 -0.96 -7.42 4.70
N ARG A 23 -2.01 -7.02 3.97
CA ARG A 23 -3.37 -6.90 4.54
C ARG A 23 -3.90 -8.24 5.05
N ARG A 24 -3.77 -9.32 4.26
CA ARG A 24 -4.26 -10.65 4.65
C ARG A 24 -3.51 -11.21 5.85
N PHE A 25 -2.19 -11.05 5.91
CA PHE A 25 -1.39 -11.45 7.08
C PHE A 25 -1.74 -10.65 8.33
N ALA A 26 -1.88 -9.32 8.20
CA ALA A 26 -2.29 -8.47 9.31
C ALA A 26 -3.67 -8.89 9.86
N ALA A 27 -4.62 -9.21 8.97
CA ALA A 27 -5.94 -9.71 9.35
C ALA A 27 -5.89 -11.07 10.05
N ALA A 28 -5.09 -12.02 9.54
CA ALA A 28 -4.95 -13.34 10.14
C ALA A 28 -4.48 -13.24 11.60
N ILE A 29 -3.47 -12.41 11.86
CA ILE A 29 -2.91 -12.22 13.20
C ILE A 29 -3.86 -11.44 14.10
N ALA A 30 -4.58 -10.45 13.56
CA ALA A 30 -5.62 -9.78 14.32
C ALA A 30 -6.71 -10.77 14.78
N LEU A 31 -7.06 -11.77 13.96
CA LEU A 31 -8.01 -12.83 14.33
C LEU A 31 -7.42 -13.79 15.37
N GLU A 32 -6.16 -14.21 15.22
CA GLU A 32 -5.47 -15.08 16.20
C GLU A 32 -5.32 -14.42 17.58
N LEU A 33 -5.07 -13.11 17.62
CA LEU A 33 -4.98 -12.34 18.87
C LEU A 33 -6.35 -12.14 19.55
N GLY A 34 -7.46 -12.32 18.83
CA GLY A 34 -8.81 -12.19 19.37
C GLY A 34 -9.20 -10.75 19.73
N HIS A 35 -9.78 -10.57 20.92
CA HIS A 35 -10.27 -9.26 21.35
C HIS A 35 -9.13 -8.23 21.47
N GLY A 36 -9.29 -7.07 20.82
CA GLY A 36 -8.25 -6.05 20.73
C GLY A 36 -7.12 -6.34 19.73
N GLY A 37 -7.15 -7.50 19.05
CA GLY A 37 -6.15 -7.90 18.07
C GLY A 37 -5.98 -6.90 16.94
N VAL A 38 -7.08 -6.36 16.40
CA VAL A 38 -7.04 -5.33 15.34
C VAL A 38 -6.28 -4.09 15.82
N SER A 39 -6.65 -3.51 16.96
CA SER A 39 -5.98 -2.32 17.51
C SER A 39 -4.49 -2.57 17.75
N ARG A 40 -4.15 -3.76 18.24
CA ARG A 40 -2.74 -4.13 18.47
C ARG A 40 -1.95 -4.24 17.17
N VAL A 41 -2.53 -4.81 16.12
CA VAL A 41 -1.89 -4.92 14.80
C VAL A 41 -1.73 -3.54 14.16
N VAL A 42 -2.70 -2.62 14.35
CA VAL A 42 -2.58 -1.22 13.92
C VAL A 42 -1.37 -0.55 14.57
N GLU A 43 -1.24 -0.66 15.89
CA GLU A 43 -0.09 -0.09 16.61
C GLU A 43 1.25 -0.64 16.11
N LEU A 44 1.32 -1.95 15.85
CA LEU A 44 2.56 -2.62 15.47
C LEU A 44 2.97 -2.38 14.01
N THR A 45 2.00 -2.21 13.10
CA THR A 45 2.26 -2.15 11.65
C THR A 45 2.05 -0.77 11.04
N GLY A 46 1.34 0.14 11.73
CA GLY A 46 0.91 1.43 11.19
C GLY A 46 -0.17 1.32 10.10
N MET A 47 -0.70 0.12 9.83
CA MET A 47 -1.79 -0.06 8.87
C MET A 47 -3.10 0.51 9.43
N SER A 48 -3.98 0.99 8.54
CA SER A 48 -5.29 1.48 8.97
C SER A 48 -6.20 0.35 9.45
N HIS A 49 -7.09 0.64 10.40
CA HIS A 49 -8.18 -0.27 10.81
C HIS A 49 -8.96 -0.80 9.60
N LEU A 50 -9.33 0.10 8.68
CA LEU A 50 -10.09 -0.25 7.48
C LEU A 50 -9.36 -1.28 6.60
N THR A 51 -8.03 -1.16 6.49
CA THR A 51 -7.20 -2.11 5.75
C THR A 51 -7.30 -3.49 6.40
N ILE A 52 -7.08 -3.59 7.71
CA ILE A 52 -7.13 -4.87 8.44
C ILE A 52 -8.53 -5.48 8.38
N ASP A 53 -9.58 -4.69 8.58
CA ASP A 53 -10.98 -5.14 8.49
C ASP A 53 -11.31 -5.68 7.09
N LYS A 54 -10.81 -5.03 6.04
CA LYS A 54 -10.95 -5.54 4.67
C LYS A 54 -10.25 -6.90 4.52
N GLY A 55 -9.07 -7.08 5.10
CA GLY A 55 -8.39 -8.37 5.15
C GLY A 55 -9.20 -9.43 5.92
N ILE A 56 -9.80 -9.06 7.04
CA ILE A 56 -10.65 -9.97 7.83
C ILE A 56 -11.86 -10.41 7.02
N LYS A 57 -12.51 -9.48 6.32
CA LYS A 57 -13.64 -9.79 5.42
C LYS A 57 -13.20 -10.74 4.30
N GLU A 58 -12.02 -10.52 3.72
CA GLU A 58 -11.45 -11.40 2.69
C GLU A 58 -11.19 -12.81 3.24
N LEU A 59 -10.63 -12.94 4.45
CA LEU A 59 -10.34 -14.24 5.06
C LEU A 59 -11.58 -14.98 5.55
N LYS A 60 -12.64 -14.26 5.95
CA LYS A 60 -13.92 -14.84 6.37
C LYS A 60 -14.83 -15.21 5.20
N ASN A 61 -14.55 -14.70 4.00
CA ASN A 61 -15.28 -15.12 2.81
C ASN A 61 -14.94 -16.59 2.50
N THR A 62 -15.97 -17.40 2.26
CA THR A 62 -15.85 -18.85 1.97
C THR A 62 -15.29 -19.11 0.57
N GLU A 63 -15.30 -18.10 -0.30
CA GLU A 63 -14.68 -18.18 -1.63
C GLU A 63 -13.16 -18.34 -1.53
N LYS A 64 -12.58 -19.04 -2.50
CA LYS A 64 -11.13 -19.24 -2.56
C LYS A 64 -10.44 -17.88 -2.63
N LEU A 65 -9.40 -17.68 -1.81
CA LEU A 65 -8.57 -16.49 -1.87
C LEU A 65 -7.87 -16.43 -3.22
N GLU A 66 -8.45 -15.68 -4.16
CA GLU A 66 -7.81 -15.47 -5.45
C GLU A 66 -6.52 -14.68 -5.27
N VAL A 67 -5.49 -15.10 -6.01
CA VAL A 67 -4.30 -14.29 -6.23
C VAL A 67 -4.73 -13.22 -7.23
N PRO A 68 -4.70 -11.93 -6.87
CA PRO A 68 -5.12 -10.88 -7.78
C PRO A 68 -4.26 -10.96 -9.05
N LYS A 69 -4.90 -11.15 -10.21
CA LYS A 69 -4.22 -11.16 -11.52
C LYS A 69 -3.47 -9.84 -11.79
N ARG A 70 -3.86 -8.77 -11.10
CA ARG A 70 -3.20 -7.47 -11.04
C ARG A 70 -3.36 -6.90 -9.63
N LEU A 71 -2.25 -6.59 -8.96
CA LEU A 71 -2.27 -6.11 -7.57
C LEU A 71 -2.90 -4.70 -7.44
N ARG A 72 -2.62 -3.82 -8.41
CA ARG A 72 -3.31 -2.53 -8.56
C ARG A 72 -4.39 -2.66 -9.63
N SER A 73 -5.57 -2.11 -9.36
CA SER A 73 -6.57 -1.86 -10.40
C SER A 73 -5.96 -1.05 -11.55
N PRO A 74 -6.43 -1.23 -12.80
CA PRO A 74 -6.10 -0.31 -13.88
C PRO A 74 -6.33 1.13 -13.42
N GLY A 75 -5.34 2.01 -13.59
CA GLY A 75 -5.42 3.42 -13.14
C GLY A 75 -5.19 3.66 -11.63
N GLY A 76 -4.90 2.65 -10.83
CA GLY A 76 -4.68 2.77 -9.37
C GLY A 76 -3.27 3.22 -8.94
N GLY A 77 -2.43 3.66 -9.88
CA GLY A 77 -1.15 4.30 -9.59
C GLY A 77 -1.30 5.82 -9.56
N ARG A 78 -0.28 6.53 -9.06
CA ARG A 78 -0.18 7.98 -9.31
C ARG A 78 -0.19 8.16 -10.84
N LYS A 79 -1.25 8.79 -11.37
CA LYS A 79 -1.36 9.08 -12.79
C LYS A 79 -0.09 9.78 -13.30
N ARG A 80 0.28 9.55 -14.56
CA ARG A 80 1.43 10.25 -15.14
C ARG A 80 1.20 11.76 -15.01
N ILE A 81 2.28 12.52 -14.88
CA ILE A 81 2.16 13.98 -14.79
C ILE A 81 1.46 14.53 -16.05
N GLU A 82 1.73 13.93 -17.20
CA GLU A 82 1.09 14.15 -18.50
C GLU A 82 -0.44 13.96 -18.48
N ASP A 83 -0.94 12.98 -17.71
CA ASP A 83 -2.38 12.73 -17.58
C ASP A 83 -3.07 13.74 -16.67
N LYS A 84 -2.33 14.34 -15.73
CA LYS A 84 -2.85 15.33 -14.78
C LYS A 84 -2.74 16.76 -15.32
N ASP A 85 -1.68 16.99 -16.09
CA ASP A 85 -1.35 18.25 -16.69
C ASP A 85 -0.89 17.98 -18.14
N PRO A 86 -1.83 18.04 -19.10
CA PRO A 86 -1.51 17.86 -20.51
C PRO A 86 -0.56 18.92 -21.07
N GLY A 87 -0.42 20.08 -20.42
CA GLY A 87 0.44 21.18 -20.82
C GLY A 87 1.89 21.02 -20.37
N ILE A 88 2.17 20.10 -19.43
CA ILE A 88 3.47 19.94 -18.78
C ILE A 88 4.62 19.76 -19.79
N ILE A 89 4.39 19.02 -20.89
CA ILE A 89 5.40 18.79 -21.93
C ILE A 89 5.69 20.09 -22.68
N ALA A 90 4.65 20.81 -23.10
CA ALA A 90 4.79 22.06 -23.83
C ALA A 90 5.46 23.16 -22.98
N ASP A 91 5.18 23.18 -21.67
CA ASP A 91 5.81 24.11 -20.74
C ASP A 91 7.30 23.77 -20.51
N LEU A 92 7.64 22.48 -20.41
CA LEU A 92 9.02 22.00 -20.38
C LEU A 92 9.77 22.39 -21.66
N GLU A 93 9.15 22.22 -22.83
CA GLU A 93 9.72 22.62 -24.12
C GLU A 93 9.93 24.13 -24.21
N LYS A 94 8.99 24.95 -23.73
CA LYS A 94 9.17 26.41 -23.67
C LYS A 94 10.35 26.82 -22.80
N ILE A 95 10.50 26.20 -21.62
CA ILE A 95 11.63 26.47 -20.73
C ILE A 95 12.94 26.10 -21.43
N TRP A 96 12.97 24.92 -22.07
CA TRP A 96 14.13 24.46 -22.82
C TRP A 96 14.52 25.42 -23.96
N MET A 97 13.54 25.83 -24.77
CA MET A 97 13.76 26.77 -25.88
C MET A 97 14.21 28.15 -25.40
N ARG A 98 13.68 28.62 -24.27
CA ARG A 98 14.10 29.89 -23.67
C ARG A 98 15.54 29.84 -23.16
N ILE A 99 15.98 28.70 -22.63
CA ILE A 99 17.38 28.50 -22.24
C ILE A 99 18.29 28.53 -23.47
N LEU A 100 17.92 27.83 -24.55
CA LEU A 100 18.71 27.80 -25.80
C LEU A 100 18.90 29.19 -26.42
N GLN A 101 17.88 30.04 -26.37
CA GLN A 101 17.93 31.42 -26.91
C GLN A 101 18.75 32.38 -26.02
N ALA A 102 18.92 32.08 -24.74
CA ALA A 102 19.66 32.93 -23.80
C ALA A 102 21.19 32.64 -23.80
N THR A 103 21.62 31.55 -24.42
CA THR A 103 23.04 31.17 -24.60
C THR A 103 23.65 31.57 -25.94
N THR A 104 22.89 32.26 -26.81
CA THR A 104 23.37 32.83 -28.09
C THR A 104 23.55 34.33 -27.94
#